data_AF-A0A7V4WWF5-F1
#
_entry.id   AF-A0A7V4WWF5-F1
#
_cell.length_a   1.000
_cell.length_b   1.000
_cell.length_c   1.000
_cell.angle_alpha   90.00
_cell.angle_beta   90.00
_cell.angle_gamma   90.00
#
_symmetry.space_group_name_H-M   'P 1'
#
loop_
_entity.id
_entity.type
_entity.pdbx_description
1 polymer ?
#
loop_
_entity_poly.entity_id
_entity_poly.type
_entity_poly.pdbx_seq_one_letter_code
_entity_poly.pdbx_strand_id
1 'polypeptide(L)'
;MRLHFMIVAILLASFALHGQETPRLEQRLEQLKTNLQLTDQQTEQVEQILQKTAQEARQLREENRKKQQEMRAAHLRLMDQTESQIEKILTPEQKEKFDLYKKNRMGTRRLMRLQERLNLDADQTYKIGQILSETKDKIMALREKEQSREARYKEMLAIRDEADKKISGLLNEEQKAEYEALKQRLWAKGPKPGSKHGKMHHKKEQWHHPRHRF
;
A
#
# COMPACT_ATOMS: atom_id res chain seq x y z
N MET A 1 49.79 -20.53 17.65
CA MET A 1 48.69 -19.81 18.32
C MET A 1 47.36 -20.31 17.79
N ARG A 2 46.41 -20.44 18.72
CA ARG A 2 44.97 -20.80 18.66
C ARG A 2 44.31 -20.69 17.27
N LEU A 3 43.76 -21.78 16.72
CA LEU A 3 42.45 -22.40 17.01
C LEU A 3 41.26 -21.60 16.42
N HIS A 4 40.74 -22.11 15.30
CA HIS A 4 39.34 -22.16 14.84
C HIS A 4 38.45 -20.92 15.07
N PHE A 5 38.03 -20.27 13.98
CA PHE A 5 36.71 -19.62 13.93
C PHE A 5 35.88 -20.23 12.79
N MET A 6 34.73 -20.72 13.21
CA MET A 6 33.82 -21.64 12.54
C MET A 6 33.24 -21.07 11.25
N ILE A 7 33.32 -21.87 10.19
CA ILE A 7 32.33 -21.89 9.11
C ILE A 7 31.02 -22.32 9.76
N VAL A 8 30.12 -21.37 10.01
CA VAL A 8 28.74 -21.66 10.41
C VAL A 8 27.97 -22.00 9.14
N ALA A 9 28.20 -23.22 8.65
CA ALA A 9 27.31 -23.88 7.70
C ALA A 9 26.09 -24.37 8.50
N ILE A 10 25.05 -23.54 8.58
CA ILE A 10 23.74 -24.00 9.05
C ILE A 10 23.10 -24.75 7.88
N LEU A 11 23.31 -26.06 7.87
CA LEU A 11 22.49 -27.03 7.17
C LEU A 11 21.09 -27.01 7.80
N LEU A 12 20.13 -26.36 7.14
CA LEU A 12 18.71 -26.59 7.40
C LEU A 12 18.18 -27.56 6.34
N ALA A 13 18.29 -28.85 6.66
CA ALA A 13 17.47 -29.88 6.04
C ALA A 13 16.11 -29.92 6.75
N SER A 14 15.06 -30.28 5.99
CA SER A 14 13.64 -30.40 6.36
C SER A 14 12.88 -29.06 6.22
N PHE A 15 11.83 -28.91 5.43
CA PHE A 15 10.66 -29.78 5.30
C PHE A 15 9.90 -29.51 4.00
N ALA A 16 9.45 -30.57 3.32
CA ALA A 16 8.31 -30.52 2.43
C ALA A 16 7.05 -30.09 3.23
N LEU A 17 6.77 -28.80 3.22
CA LEU A 17 5.49 -28.21 3.59
C LEU A 17 5.07 -27.26 2.46
N HIS A 18 4.87 -27.80 1.25
CA HIS A 18 4.02 -27.17 0.24
C HIS A 18 2.55 -27.24 0.71
N GLY A 19 2.27 -26.64 1.87
CA GLY A 19 0.95 -26.50 2.43
C GLY A 19 0.32 -25.26 1.85
N GLN A 20 -0.37 -25.42 0.71
CA GLN A 20 -1.12 -24.38 -0.01
C GLN A 20 -0.49 -23.00 0.10
N GLU A 21 0.45 -22.71 -0.80
CA GLU A 21 0.84 -21.33 -1.08
C GLU A 21 -0.44 -20.54 -1.32
N THR A 22 -0.81 -19.72 -0.33
CA THR A 22 -1.96 -18.85 -0.52
C THR A 22 -1.54 -17.87 -1.60
N PRO A 23 -2.37 -17.58 -2.61
CA PRO A 23 -2.03 -16.66 -3.70
C PRO A 23 -1.42 -15.32 -3.23
N ARG A 24 -1.70 -14.92 -1.98
CA ARG A 24 -1.17 -13.73 -1.31
C ARG A 24 0.33 -13.79 -0.95
N LEU A 25 0.91 -14.98 -0.72
CA LEU A 25 2.33 -15.12 -0.36
C LEU A 25 3.19 -15.00 -1.62
N GLU A 26 2.88 -15.78 -2.65
CA GLU A 26 3.54 -15.72 -3.97
C GLU A 26 3.50 -14.29 -4.52
N GLN A 27 2.32 -13.65 -4.53
CA GLN A 27 2.18 -12.26 -4.96
C GLN A 27 3.09 -11.30 -4.17
N ARG A 28 3.21 -11.50 -2.85
CA ARG A 28 4.06 -10.66 -2.01
C ARG A 28 5.54 -10.92 -2.28
N LEU A 29 5.93 -12.17 -2.50
CA LEU A 29 7.30 -12.53 -2.85
C LEU A 29 7.69 -11.93 -4.20
N GLU A 30 6.84 -12.09 -5.23
CA GLU A 30 7.05 -11.53 -6.56
C GLU A 30 7.12 -9.99 -6.54
N GLN A 31 6.30 -9.33 -5.71
CA GLN A 31 6.40 -7.90 -5.48
C GLN A 31 7.77 -7.49 -4.91
N LEU A 32 8.25 -8.20 -3.89
CA LEU A 32 9.54 -7.88 -3.27
C LEU A 32 10.68 -8.19 -4.24
N LYS A 33 10.62 -9.33 -4.94
CA LYS A 33 11.59 -9.73 -5.96
C LYS A 33 11.73 -8.67 -7.04
N THR A 34 10.60 -8.23 -7.60
CA THR A 34 10.57 -7.23 -8.69
C THR A 34 11.03 -5.86 -8.21
N ASN A 35 10.45 -5.36 -7.11
CA ASN A 35 10.70 -3.99 -6.64
C ASN A 35 12.11 -3.81 -6.09
N LEU A 36 12.64 -4.83 -5.42
CA LEU A 36 13.97 -4.78 -4.81
C LEU A 36 15.04 -5.40 -5.71
N GLN A 37 14.65 -6.00 -6.85
CA GLN A 37 15.58 -6.71 -7.74
C GLN A 37 16.38 -7.74 -6.94
N LEU A 38 15.67 -8.60 -6.20
CA LEU A 38 16.30 -9.61 -5.35
C LEU A 38 17.04 -10.63 -6.21
N THR A 39 18.21 -11.07 -5.76
CA THR A 39 18.88 -12.24 -6.34
C THR A 39 18.09 -13.51 -6.02
N ASP A 40 18.38 -14.62 -6.69
CA ASP A 40 17.71 -15.90 -6.42
C ASP A 40 17.92 -16.34 -4.96
N GLN A 41 19.14 -16.19 -4.45
CA GLN A 41 19.46 -16.49 -3.04
C GLN A 41 18.67 -15.60 -2.06
N GLN A 42 18.59 -14.29 -2.34
CA GLN A 42 17.79 -13.38 -1.50
C GLN A 42 16.30 -13.71 -1.59
N THR A 43 15.81 -14.11 -2.77
CA THR A 43 14.42 -14.49 -3.01
C THR A 43 14.03 -15.69 -2.15
N GLU A 44 14.86 -16.74 -2.13
CA GLU A 44 14.64 -17.93 -1.29
C GLU A 44 14.61 -17.58 0.20
N GLN A 45 15.54 -16.72 0.66
CA GLN A 45 15.55 -16.26 2.05
C GLN A 45 14.31 -15.41 2.41
N VAL A 46 13.87 -14.52 1.51
CA VAL A 46 12.63 -13.75 1.70
C VAL A 46 11.43 -14.68 1.76
N GLU A 47 11.34 -15.68 0.87
CA GLU A 47 10.24 -16.64 0.86
C GLU A 47 10.11 -17.36 2.21
N GLN A 48 11.21 -17.88 2.75
CA GLN A 48 11.22 -18.54 4.06
C GLN A 48 10.75 -17.60 5.18
N ILE A 49 11.20 -16.34 5.18
CA ILE A 49 10.75 -15.30 6.13
C ILE A 49 9.23 -15.08 5.99
N LEU A 50 8.71 -14.98 4.77
CA LEU A 50 7.28 -14.77 4.51
C LEU A 50 6.42 -15.97 4.90
N GLN A 51 6.88 -17.19 4.65
CA GLN A 51 6.19 -18.43 5.04
C GLN A 51 6.07 -18.52 6.55
N LYS A 52 7.17 -18.27 7.28
CA LYS A 52 7.16 -18.21 8.74
C LYS A 52 6.23 -17.13 9.27
N THR A 53 6.30 -15.93 8.71
CA THR A 53 5.40 -14.81 9.07
C THR A 53 3.93 -15.18 8.87
N ALA A 54 3.60 -15.90 7.79
CA ALA A 54 2.24 -16.33 7.51
C ALA A 54 1.73 -17.35 8.54
N GLN A 55 2.59 -18.26 9.01
CA GLN A 55 2.28 -19.22 10.07
C GLN A 55 2.05 -18.52 11.41
N GLU A 56 2.96 -17.64 11.83
CA GLU A 56 2.82 -16.85 13.06
C GLU A 56 1.57 -15.96 13.04
N ALA A 57 1.27 -15.35 11.89
CA ALA A 57 0.04 -14.57 11.73
C ALA A 57 -1.23 -15.42 11.84
N ARG A 58 -1.22 -16.69 11.44
CA ARG A 58 -2.35 -17.62 11.64
C ARG A 58 -2.52 -17.93 13.14
N GLN A 59 -1.43 -18.25 13.82
CA GLN A 59 -1.44 -18.53 15.27
C GLN A 59 -1.96 -17.33 16.08
N LEU A 60 -1.42 -16.13 15.82
CA LEU A 60 -1.87 -14.90 16.48
C LEU A 60 -3.37 -14.63 16.30
N ARG A 61 -3.93 -14.93 15.12
CA ARG A 61 -5.37 -14.77 14.86
C ARG A 61 -6.22 -15.72 15.69
N GLU A 62 -5.79 -16.97 15.83
CA GLU A 62 -6.50 -17.95 16.65
C GLU A 62 -6.44 -17.59 18.14
N GLU A 63 -5.24 -17.27 18.64
CA GLU A 63 -5.01 -16.91 20.04
C GLU A 63 -5.75 -15.63 20.47
N ASN A 64 -5.86 -14.64 19.56
CA ASN A 64 -6.40 -13.32 19.88
C ASN A 64 -7.77 -13.04 19.25
N ARG A 65 -8.52 -14.09 18.86
CA ARG A 65 -9.78 -13.96 18.09
C ARG A 65 -10.80 -12.98 18.67
N LYS A 66 -10.87 -12.87 20.01
CA LYS A 66 -11.78 -11.97 20.73
C LYS A 66 -11.13 -10.67 21.23
N LYS A 67 -9.84 -10.48 21.03
CA LYS A 67 -9.04 -9.40 21.61
C LYS A 67 -8.44 -8.51 20.52
N GLN A 68 -9.30 -7.71 19.90
CA GLN A 68 -8.96 -6.90 18.73
C GLN A 68 -7.76 -5.96 18.94
N GLN A 69 -7.62 -5.34 20.12
CA GLN A 69 -6.49 -4.45 20.40
C GLN A 69 -5.17 -5.23 20.55
N GLU A 70 -5.18 -6.34 21.29
CA GLU A 70 -4.01 -7.22 21.46
C GLU A 70 -3.58 -7.82 20.11
N MET A 71 -4.54 -8.27 19.30
CA MET A 71 -4.29 -8.77 17.94
C MET A 71 -3.59 -7.72 17.07
N ARG A 72 -4.06 -6.46 17.10
CA ARG A 72 -3.43 -5.37 16.33
C ARG A 72 -2.00 -5.13 16.79
N ALA A 73 -1.77 -5.02 18.10
CA ALA A 73 -0.44 -4.79 18.65
C ALA A 73 0.52 -5.95 18.31
N ALA A 74 0.06 -7.19 18.43
CA ALA A 74 0.83 -8.38 18.07
C ALA A 74 1.13 -8.43 16.57
N HIS A 75 0.17 -8.08 15.72
CA HIS A 75 0.38 -8.04 14.27
C HIS A 75 1.39 -6.96 13.85
N LEU A 76 1.36 -5.78 14.49
CA LEU A 76 2.35 -4.73 14.23
C LEU A 76 3.76 -5.19 14.60
N ARG A 77 3.92 -5.83 15.76
CA ARG A 77 5.22 -6.40 16.17
C ARG A 77 5.70 -7.46 15.20
N LEU A 78 4.80 -8.34 14.75
CA LEU A 78 5.13 -9.35 13.75
C LEU A 78 5.61 -8.70 12.44
N MET A 79 4.92 -7.67 11.95
CA MET A 79 5.35 -6.97 10.72
C MET A 79 6.73 -6.31 10.88
N ASP A 80 6.99 -5.65 12.02
CA ASP A 80 8.28 -5.02 12.32
C ASP A 80 9.42 -6.06 12.37
N GLN A 81 9.16 -7.22 12.99
CA GLN A 81 10.09 -8.34 13.01
C GLN A 81 10.38 -8.89 11.61
N THR A 82 9.33 -9.09 10.79
CA THR A 82 9.47 -9.53 9.39
C THR A 82 10.32 -8.53 8.60
N GLU A 83 10.04 -7.24 8.73
CA GLU A 83 10.76 -6.17 8.02
C GLU A 83 12.24 -6.13 8.41
N SER A 84 12.55 -6.23 9.70
CA SER A 84 13.93 -6.30 10.19
C SER A 84 14.68 -7.53 9.67
N GLN A 85 14.01 -8.69 9.54
CA GLN A 85 14.63 -9.89 8.97
C GLN A 85 14.93 -9.73 7.48
N ILE A 86 14.00 -9.13 6.72
CA ILE A 86 14.21 -8.85 5.30
C ILE A 86 15.38 -7.86 5.13
N GLU A 87 15.44 -6.77 5.90
CA GLU A 87 16.53 -5.79 5.78
C GLU A 87 17.92 -6.40 5.97
N LYS A 88 18.08 -7.41 6.83
CA LYS A 88 19.38 -8.03 7.09
C LYS A 88 19.99 -8.71 5.87
N ILE A 89 19.17 -9.10 4.90
CA ILE A 89 19.60 -9.80 3.68
C ILE A 89 19.65 -8.88 2.45
N LEU A 90 19.28 -7.61 2.59
CA LEU A 90 19.30 -6.61 1.51
C LEU A 90 20.63 -5.86 1.46
N THR A 91 21.04 -5.47 0.24
CA THR A 91 22.12 -4.49 0.03
C THR A 91 21.68 -3.08 0.48
N PRO A 92 22.61 -2.13 0.68
CA PRO A 92 22.25 -0.74 1.03
C PRO A 92 21.26 -0.10 0.05
N GLU A 93 21.47 -0.28 -1.26
CA GLU A 93 20.58 0.26 -2.30
C GLU A 93 19.18 -0.39 -2.25
N GLN A 94 19.12 -1.69 -1.99
CA GLN A 94 17.85 -2.40 -1.83
C GLN A 94 17.11 -1.98 -0.56
N LYS A 95 17.82 -1.65 0.52
CA LYS A 95 17.22 -1.12 1.76
C LYS A 95 16.52 0.20 1.53
N GLU A 96 17.10 1.12 0.75
CA GLU A 96 16.43 2.38 0.41
C GLU A 96 15.12 2.14 -0.35
N LYS A 97 15.14 1.24 -1.34
CA LYS A 97 13.92 0.81 -2.06
C LYS A 97 12.91 0.17 -1.12
N PHE A 98 13.38 -0.65 -0.18
CA PHE A 98 12.54 -1.30 0.81
C PHE A 98 11.93 -0.33 1.82
N ASP A 99 12.65 0.71 2.23
CA ASP A 99 12.14 1.78 3.08
C ASP A 99 11.03 2.58 2.38
N LEU A 100 11.19 2.88 1.10
CA LEU A 100 10.15 3.50 0.28
C LEU A 100 8.94 2.56 0.14
N TYR A 101 9.17 1.28 -0.10
CA TYR A 101 8.14 0.26 -0.15
C TYR A 101 7.35 0.16 1.17
N LYS A 102 8.03 0.17 2.33
CA LYS A 102 7.41 0.18 3.67
C LYS A 102 6.59 1.45 3.92
N LYS A 103 7.13 2.63 3.60
CA LYS A 103 6.41 3.91 3.71
C LYS A 103 5.11 3.90 2.90
N ASN A 104 5.13 3.28 1.73
CA ASN A 104 3.97 3.13 0.88
C ASN A 104 3.00 2.04 1.37
N ARG A 105 3.48 0.93 1.97
CA ARG A 105 2.63 -0.08 2.62
C ARG A 105 1.91 0.41 3.88
N MET A 106 2.59 1.26 4.65
CA MET A 106 2.00 2.06 5.73
C MET A 106 1.08 3.17 5.18
N GLY A 107 0.91 3.21 3.86
CA GLY A 107 0.04 4.09 3.14
C GLY A 107 -1.40 4.03 3.63
N THR A 108 -2.02 5.20 3.60
CA THR A 108 -3.39 5.47 4.05
C THR A 108 -4.38 4.33 3.76
N ARG A 109 -5.40 4.14 4.61
CA ARG A 109 -6.53 3.19 4.35
C ARG A 109 -7.12 3.30 2.93
N ARG A 110 -6.89 4.42 2.23
CA ARG A 110 -7.23 4.62 0.81
C ARG A 110 -6.43 3.70 -0.11
N LEU A 111 -5.11 3.59 0.04
CA LEU A 111 -4.27 2.73 -0.82
C LEU A 111 -4.69 1.27 -0.74
N MET A 112 -4.87 0.74 0.48
CA MET A 112 -5.32 -0.64 0.69
C MET A 112 -6.64 -0.94 -0.02
N ARG A 113 -7.59 0.00 0.03
CA ARG A 113 -8.87 -0.15 -0.67
C ARG A 113 -8.72 -0.08 -2.19
N LEU A 114 -7.83 0.77 -2.71
CA LEU A 114 -7.58 0.86 -4.15
C LEU A 114 -6.92 -0.42 -4.66
N GLN A 115 -5.92 -0.93 -3.95
CA GLN A 115 -5.25 -2.19 -4.29
C GLN A 115 -6.25 -3.35 -4.34
N GLU A 116 -7.08 -3.51 -3.31
CA GLU A 116 -8.08 -4.58 -3.26
C GLU A 116 -9.15 -4.45 -4.35
N ARG A 117 -9.62 -3.24 -4.63
CA ARG A 117 -10.75 -3.00 -5.55
C ARG A 117 -10.35 -3.00 -7.02
N LEU A 118 -9.15 -2.51 -7.32
CA LEU A 118 -8.66 -2.38 -8.69
C LEU A 118 -7.69 -3.50 -9.06
N ASN A 119 -7.45 -4.44 -8.14
CA ASN A 119 -6.47 -5.51 -8.29
C ASN A 119 -5.12 -4.96 -8.81
N LEU A 120 -4.61 -3.91 -8.15
CA LEU A 120 -3.40 -3.22 -8.58
C LEU A 120 -2.18 -4.14 -8.50
N ASP A 121 -1.34 -4.09 -9.52
CA ASP A 121 -0.06 -4.79 -9.49
C ASP A 121 0.96 -4.09 -8.55
N ALA A 122 2.15 -4.68 -8.46
CA ALA A 122 3.25 -4.21 -7.63
C ALA A 122 3.66 -2.76 -7.93
N ASP A 123 3.87 -2.45 -9.20
CA ASP A 123 4.40 -1.18 -9.69
C ASP A 123 3.32 -0.09 -9.60
N GLN A 124 2.09 -0.43 -9.99
CA GLN A 124 0.92 0.42 -9.81
C GLN A 124 0.70 0.77 -8.33
N THR A 125 0.74 -0.22 -7.45
CA THR A 125 0.56 -0.02 -5.99
C THR A 125 1.65 0.90 -5.43
N TYR A 126 2.90 0.70 -5.85
CA TYR A 126 4.02 1.54 -5.43
C TYR A 126 3.84 3.00 -5.88
N LYS A 127 3.61 3.23 -7.18
CA LYS A 127 3.45 4.57 -7.76
C LYS A 127 2.22 5.30 -7.20
N ILE A 128 1.10 4.60 -7.03
CA ILE A 128 -0.11 5.17 -6.40
C ILE A 128 0.15 5.48 -4.93
N GLY A 129 0.90 4.65 -4.21
CA GLY A 129 1.34 4.94 -2.84
C GLY A 129 2.11 6.25 -2.71
N GLN A 130 3.08 6.48 -3.60
CA GLN A 130 3.83 7.73 -3.66
C GLN A 130 2.92 8.94 -3.90
N ILE A 131 2.02 8.85 -4.90
CA ILE A 131 1.06 9.93 -5.20
C ILE A 131 0.20 10.24 -3.98
N LEU A 132 -0.28 9.22 -3.26
CA LEU A 132 -1.10 9.40 -2.06
C LEU A 132 -0.33 10.02 -0.89
N SER A 133 0.95 9.68 -0.73
CA SER A 133 1.82 10.29 0.28
C SER A 133 2.05 11.76 -0.03
N GLU A 134 2.47 12.09 -1.25
CA GLU A 134 2.66 13.47 -1.70
C GLU A 134 1.38 14.30 -1.55
N THR A 135 0.23 13.72 -1.89
CA THR A 135 -1.08 14.35 -1.72
C THR A 135 -1.35 14.68 -0.26
N LYS A 136 -1.04 13.76 0.66
CA LYS A 136 -1.22 13.96 2.10
C LYS A 136 -0.33 15.10 2.58
N ASP A 137 0.93 15.13 2.19
CA ASP A 137 1.90 16.15 2.61
C ASP A 137 1.49 17.54 2.12
N LYS A 138 1.11 17.65 0.84
CA LYS A 138 0.55 18.89 0.27
C LYS A 138 -0.68 19.37 1.05
N ILE A 139 -1.63 18.47 1.37
CA ILE A 139 -2.83 18.82 2.15
C ILE A 139 -2.49 19.24 3.58
N MET A 140 -1.49 18.61 4.23
CA MET A 140 -1.05 19.00 5.57
C MET A 140 -0.45 20.41 5.56
N ALA A 141 0.42 20.72 4.58
CA ALA A 141 1.00 22.05 4.42
C ALA A 141 -0.09 23.14 4.21
N LEU A 142 -1.20 22.83 3.54
CA LEU A 142 -2.32 23.78 3.40
C LEU A 142 -3.00 24.16 4.72
N ARG A 143 -2.92 23.28 5.74
CA ARG A 143 -3.52 23.54 7.06
C ARG A 143 -2.72 24.58 7.83
N GLU A 144 -1.41 24.61 7.62
CA GLU A 144 -0.47 25.50 8.30
C GLU A 144 -0.44 26.90 7.65
N LYS A 145 -0.79 27.00 6.37
CA LYS A 145 -0.93 28.29 5.68
C LYS A 145 -2.10 29.11 6.25
N GLU A 146 -1.80 30.38 6.56
CA GLU A 146 -2.79 31.40 6.84
C GLU A 146 -3.45 31.86 5.53
N GLN A 147 -4.71 31.50 5.35
CA GLN A 147 -5.48 31.81 4.15
C GLN A 147 -6.98 31.65 4.43
N SER A 148 -7.81 32.26 3.58
CA SER A 148 -9.25 32.09 3.67
C SER A 148 -9.65 30.62 3.49
N ARG A 149 -10.78 30.25 4.08
CA ARG A 149 -11.34 28.89 3.93
C ARG A 149 -11.62 28.56 2.46
N GLU A 150 -12.05 29.55 1.68
CA GLU A 150 -12.35 29.40 0.26
C GLU A 150 -11.08 29.15 -0.56
N ALA A 151 -10.02 29.92 -0.34
CA ALA A 151 -8.72 29.72 -0.97
C ALA A 151 -8.16 28.32 -0.65
N ARG A 152 -8.20 27.92 0.63
CA ARG A 152 -7.77 26.59 1.07
C ARG A 152 -8.57 25.48 0.40
N TYR A 153 -9.88 25.66 0.23
CA TYR A 153 -10.74 24.69 -0.44
C TYR A 153 -10.36 24.55 -1.93
N LYS A 154 -10.15 25.65 -2.63
CA LYS A 154 -9.73 25.65 -4.05
C LYS A 154 -8.39 24.95 -4.24
N GLU A 155 -7.41 25.23 -3.38
CA GLU A 155 -6.10 24.54 -3.42
C GLU A 155 -6.23 23.04 -3.10
N MET A 156 -7.06 22.68 -2.11
CA MET A 156 -7.32 21.27 -1.80
C MET A 156 -7.97 20.53 -2.98
N LEU A 157 -8.89 21.16 -3.71
CA LEU A 157 -9.47 20.59 -4.93
C LEU A 157 -8.41 20.38 -6.01
N ALA A 158 -7.54 21.37 -6.24
CA ALA A 158 -6.47 21.26 -7.23
C ALA A 158 -5.49 20.12 -6.90
N ILE A 159 -5.09 19.97 -5.64
CA ILE A 159 -4.22 18.86 -5.18
C ILE A 159 -4.89 17.50 -5.42
N ARG A 160 -6.20 17.39 -5.14
CA ARG A 160 -6.94 16.14 -5.37
C ARG A 160 -7.10 15.81 -6.84
N ASP A 161 -7.38 16.82 -7.68
CA ASP A 161 -7.48 16.66 -9.12
C ASP A 161 -6.15 16.24 -9.76
N GLU A 162 -5.04 16.85 -9.32
CA GLU A 162 -3.68 16.45 -9.72
C GLU A 162 -3.42 14.97 -9.37
N ALA A 163 -3.72 14.58 -8.12
CA ALA A 163 -3.54 13.20 -7.67
C ALA A 163 -4.41 12.21 -8.47
N ASP A 164 -5.67 12.56 -8.73
CA ASP A 164 -6.58 11.71 -9.48
C ASP A 164 -6.14 11.52 -10.95
N LYS A 165 -5.62 12.58 -11.59
CA LYS A 165 -5.03 12.49 -12.94
C LYS A 165 -3.82 11.55 -12.95
N LYS A 166 -2.90 11.70 -11.99
CA LYS A 166 -1.72 10.83 -11.88
C LYS A 166 -2.11 9.37 -11.63
N ILE A 167 -3.06 9.12 -10.73
CA ILE A 167 -3.54 7.76 -10.45
C ILE A 167 -4.19 7.17 -11.72
N SER A 168 -5.10 7.88 -12.38
CA SER A 168 -5.79 7.40 -13.58
C SER A 168 -4.82 7.08 -14.72
N GLY A 169 -3.74 7.85 -14.86
CA GLY A 169 -2.69 7.60 -15.86
C GLY A 169 -1.88 6.31 -15.65
N LEU A 170 -1.96 5.69 -14.47
CA LEU A 170 -1.27 4.42 -14.14
C LEU A 170 -2.17 3.20 -14.30
N LEU A 171 -3.47 3.38 -14.53
CA LEU A 171 -4.46 2.32 -14.59
C LEU A 171 -4.70 1.87 -16.04
N ASN A 172 -5.02 0.60 -16.23
CA ASN A 172 -5.57 0.11 -17.50
C ASN A 172 -7.06 0.50 -17.64
N GLU A 173 -7.67 0.24 -18.80
CA GLU A 173 -9.06 0.66 -19.08
C GLU A 173 -10.10 0.04 -18.12
N GLU A 174 -9.94 -1.23 -17.74
CA GLU A 174 -10.83 -1.90 -16.79
C GLU A 174 -10.70 -1.27 -15.38
N GLN A 175 -9.47 -1.08 -14.92
CA GLN A 175 -9.18 -0.44 -13.64
C GLN A 175 -9.64 1.02 -13.59
N LYS A 176 -9.55 1.77 -14.70
CA LYS A 176 -10.07 3.14 -14.78
C LYS A 176 -11.58 3.18 -14.59
N ALA A 177 -12.32 2.27 -15.22
CA ALA A 177 -13.78 2.20 -15.08
C ALA A 177 -14.18 1.97 -13.61
N GLU A 178 -13.53 1.04 -12.92
CA GLU A 178 -13.79 0.79 -11.50
C GLU A 178 -13.31 1.94 -10.58
N TYR A 179 -12.20 2.58 -10.93
CA TYR A 179 -11.72 3.76 -10.22
C TYR A 179 -12.73 4.92 -10.29
N GLU A 180 -13.31 5.16 -11.47
CA GLU A 180 -14.37 6.16 -11.65
C GLU A 180 -15.64 5.80 -10.87
N ALA A 181 -16.08 4.54 -10.90
CA ALA A 181 -17.21 4.07 -10.12
C ALA A 181 -17.00 4.27 -8.61
N LEU A 182 -15.79 3.99 -8.12
CA LEU A 182 -15.40 4.21 -6.74
C LEU A 182 -15.46 5.70 -6.36
N LYS A 183 -14.97 6.59 -7.21
CA LYS A 183 -15.05 8.05 -7.00
C LYS A 183 -16.48 8.53 -6.92
N GLN A 184 -17.34 8.08 -7.83
CA GLN A 184 -18.77 8.43 -7.85
C GLN A 184 -19.48 7.97 -6.57
N ARG A 185 -19.16 6.77 -6.06
CA ARG A 185 -19.75 6.27 -4.80
C ARG A 185 -19.33 7.06 -3.57
N LEU A 186 -18.08 7.52 -3.52
CA LEU A 186 -17.59 8.39 -2.45
C LEU A 186 -18.19 9.79 -2.52
N TRP A 187 -18.41 10.29 -3.74
CA TRP A 187 -19.10 11.56 -4.00
C TRP A 187 -20.60 11.51 -3.65
N ALA A 188 -21.28 10.42 -3.98
CA ALA A 188 -22.70 10.22 -3.65
C ALA A 188 -22.96 10.14 -2.14
N LYS A 189 -21.93 9.84 -1.34
CA LYS A 189 -21.94 9.94 0.14
C LYS A 189 -21.48 11.30 0.67
N GLY A 190 -21.48 12.33 -0.17
CA GLY A 190 -21.14 13.71 0.14
C GLY A 190 -21.96 14.32 1.29
N PRO A 191 -21.60 15.55 1.72
CA PRO A 191 -22.04 16.10 3.02
C PRO A 191 -23.56 16.09 3.15
N LYS A 192 -24.05 15.69 4.32
CA LYS A 192 -25.48 15.57 4.63
C LYS A 192 -26.27 16.77 4.05
N PRO A 193 -27.41 16.54 3.37
CA PRO A 193 -28.28 17.62 2.93
C PRO A 193 -28.67 18.45 4.16
N GLY A 194 -28.24 19.71 4.19
CA GLY A 194 -28.44 20.62 5.32
C GLY A 194 -27.19 21.34 5.83
N SER A 195 -25.96 20.94 5.46
CA SER A 195 -24.80 21.77 5.77
C SER A 195 -24.81 23.05 4.90
N LYS A 196 -24.73 24.23 5.51
CA LYS A 196 -24.76 25.55 4.83
C LYS A 196 -23.65 25.76 3.77
N HIS A 197 -22.77 24.77 3.56
CA HIS A 197 -21.71 24.78 2.55
C HIS A 197 -22.05 23.95 1.29
N GLY A 198 -23.22 23.29 1.23
CA GLY A 198 -23.63 22.47 0.09
C GLY A 198 -24.29 23.21 -1.08
N LYS A 199 -24.49 24.53 -0.99
CA LYS A 199 -25.25 25.30 -2.00
C LYS A 199 -24.41 25.91 -3.14
N MET A 200 -23.10 25.67 -3.20
CA MET A 200 -22.24 26.26 -4.26
C MET A 200 -21.93 25.34 -5.45
N HIS A 201 -22.40 24.09 -5.47
CA HIS A 201 -22.15 23.14 -6.58
C HIS A 201 -23.38 22.88 -7.44
N HIS A 202 -24.11 23.93 -7.80
CA HIS A 202 -25.16 23.88 -8.84
C HIS A 202 -24.83 24.80 -10.04
N LYS A 203 -23.55 24.98 -10.34
CA LYS A 203 -23.13 25.42 -11.67
C LYS A 203 -22.57 24.22 -12.42
N LYS A 204 -23.40 23.70 -13.34
CA LYS A 204 -23.01 22.74 -14.37
C LYS A 204 -21.97 23.40 -15.29
N GLU A 205 -20.70 23.38 -14.91
CA GLU A 205 -19.59 23.61 -15.84
C GLU A 205 -18.91 22.25 -16.09
N GLN A 206 -19.51 21.53 -17.04
CA GLN A 206 -18.85 20.77 -18.10
C GLN A 206 -17.49 20.14 -17.75
N TRP A 207 -17.52 18.94 -17.17
CA TRP A 207 -16.55 17.90 -17.55
C TRP A 207 -17.17 17.11 -18.70
N HIS A 208 -16.76 17.44 -19.94
CA HIS A 208 -17.16 16.69 -21.13
C HIS A 208 -16.44 15.34 -21.16
N HIS A 209 -17.18 14.26 -20.93
CA HIS A 209 -16.83 12.95 -21.49
C HIS A 209 -17.68 12.72 -22.74
N PRO A 210 -17.10 12.48 -23.93
CA PRO A 210 -17.87 12.10 -25.11
C PRO A 210 -18.34 10.65 -24.91
N ARG A 211 -19.64 10.49 -24.61
CA ARG A 211 -20.30 9.19 -24.75
C ARG A 211 -20.66 9.02 -26.22
N HIS A 212 -19.81 8.34 -26.98
CA HIS A 212 -20.26 7.71 -28.21
C HIS A 212 -21.15 6.53 -27.84
N ARG A 213 -22.45 6.63 -28.16
CA ARG A 213 -23.32 5.49 -28.39
C ARG A 213 -23.73 5.53 -29.85
N PHE A 214 -23.43 4.47 -30.57
CA PHE A 214 -24.25 4.02 -31.70
C PHE A 214 -25.50 3.33 -31.14
#